data_AF-A0A3A4K3T2-F1
#
_entry.id   AF-A0A3A4K3T2-F1
#
_cell.length_a   1.000
_cell.length_b   1.000
_cell.length_c   1.000
_cell.angle_alpha   90.00
_cell.angle_beta   90.00
_cell.angle_gamma   90.00
#
_symmetry.space_group_name_H-M   'P 1'
#
loop_
_entity.id
_entity.type
_entity.pdbx_description
1 polymer ?
#
loop_
_entity_poly.entity_id
_entity_poly.type
_entity_poly.pdbx_seq_one_letter_code
_entity_poly.pdbx_strand_id
1 'polypeptide(L)' 'MCKQPIDLELPYTEAMSFTADHIEPRSRGGALLGELRAAHRRCNSRRGNRANTQADLIPTTREW' A
#
# COMPACT_ATOMS: atom_id res chain seq x y z
N MET A 1 -6.23 -0.98 4.23
CA MET A 1 -5.71 -0.36 5.48
C MET A 1 -6.57 -0.83 6.64
N CYS A 2 -5.95 -1.20 7.77
CA CYS A 2 -6.64 -1.85 8.90
C CYS A 2 -7.42 -0.90 9.82
N LYS A 3 -7.38 0.42 9.59
CA LYS A 3 -8.07 1.46 10.39
C LYS A 3 -7.67 1.53 11.87
N GLN A 4 -6.61 0.84 12.27
CA GLN A 4 -6.05 0.97 13.61
C GLN A 4 -5.16 2.22 13.69
N PRO A 5 -5.03 2.84 14.88
CA PRO A 5 -4.10 3.95 15.07
C PRO A 5 -2.67 3.54 14.70
N ILE A 6 -1.89 4.50 14.22
CA ILE A 6 -0.48 4.29 13.90
C ILE A 6 0.34 4.94 15.00
N ASP A 7 1.14 4.13 15.67
CA ASP A 7 2.14 4.62 16.62
C ASP A 7 3.32 5.16 15.84
N LEU A 8 3.65 6.44 16.07
CA LEU A 8 4.74 7.14 15.41
C LEU A 8 6.08 6.97 16.15
N GLU A 9 6.05 6.46 17.39
CA GLU A 9 7.25 6.17 18.18
C GLU A 9 7.84 4.80 17.84
N LEU A 10 7.05 3.96 17.14
CA LEU A 10 7.46 2.61 16.78
C LEU A 10 8.64 2.62 15.77
N PRO A 11 9.68 1.79 15.98
CA PRO A 11 10.79 1.68 15.04
C PRO A 11 10.33 1.24 13.64
N TYR A 12 10.99 1.74 12.59
CA TYR A 12 10.65 1.40 11.19
C TYR A 12 10.70 -0.11 10.88
N THR A 13 11.44 -0.88 11.68
CA THR A 13 11.55 -2.35 11.56
C THR A 13 10.30 -3.09 12.00
N GLU A 14 9.42 -2.44 12.76
CA GLU A 14 8.23 -3.10 13.30
C GLU A 14 7.11 -3.25 12.26
N ALA A 15 6.29 -4.28 12.43
CA ALA A 15 5.18 -4.57 11.52
C ALA A 15 4.10 -3.46 11.53
N MET A 16 3.94 -2.80 12.67
CA MET A 16 2.97 -1.74 12.92
C MET A 16 3.59 -0.34 12.82
N SER A 17 4.79 -0.21 12.28
CA SER A 17 5.43 1.09 12.08
C SER A 17 4.76 1.90 10.98
N PHE A 18 4.88 3.22 11.05
CA PHE A 18 4.36 4.13 10.04
C PHE A 18 5.09 3.96 8.70
N THR A 19 4.31 3.98 7.63
CA THR A 19 4.76 4.05 6.25
C THR A 19 3.83 4.94 5.43
N ALA A 20 4.37 5.62 4.42
CA ALA A 20 3.61 6.35 3.42
C ALA A 20 3.37 5.46 2.19
N ASP A 21 2.13 5.05 1.99
CA ASP A 21 1.69 4.22 0.85
C ASP A 21 1.12 5.11 -0.26
N HIS A 22 1.46 4.83 -1.51
CA HIS A 22 0.87 5.58 -2.63
C HIS A 22 -0.58 5.12 -2.84
N ILE A 23 -1.50 6.06 -3.04
CA ILE A 23 -2.88 5.70 -3.36
C ILE A 23 -2.92 4.98 -4.71
N GLU A 24 -2.25 5.55 -5.71
CA GLU A 24 -1.98 4.90 -6.98
C GLU A 24 -0.50 4.48 -7.04
N PRO A 25 -0.20 3.18 -7.15
CA PRO A 25 1.18 2.72 -7.23
C PRO A 25 1.93 3.35 -8.40
N ARG A 26 3.21 3.69 -8.19
CA ARG A 26 4.10 4.26 -9.21
C ARG A 26 4.15 3.42 -10.49
N SER A 27 4.15 2.10 -10.35
CA SER A 27 4.15 1.13 -11.45
C SER A 27 2.90 1.16 -12.32
N ARG A 28 1.86 1.88 -11.93
CA ARG A 28 0.59 2.00 -12.66
C ARG A 28 0.27 3.43 -13.12
N GLY A 29 1.26 4.31 -13.09
CA GLY A 29 1.08 5.71 -13.49
C GLY A 29 0.95 6.69 -12.34
N GLY A 30 1.08 6.24 -11.08
CA GLY A 30 1.08 7.12 -9.93
C GLY A 30 2.23 8.14 -9.99
N ALA A 31 1.94 9.39 -9.60
CA ALA A 31 2.91 10.47 -9.53
C ALA A 31 3.91 10.26 -8.37
N LEU A 32 5.16 10.73 -8.54
CA LEU A 32 6.20 10.64 -7.50
C LEU A 32 5.86 11.48 -6.25
N LEU A 33 5.28 12.66 -6.46
CA LEU A 33 4.83 13.57 -5.41
C LEU A 33 3.30 13.64 -5.37
N GLY A 34 2.65 12.51 -5.62
CA GLY A 34 1.19 12.39 -5.62
C GLY A 34 0.60 12.21 -4.22
N GLU A 35 -0.67 11.85 -4.19
CA GLU A 35 -1.37 11.57 -2.94
C GLU A 35 -0.83 10.32 -2.25
N LEU A 36 -0.49 10.49 -0.97
CA LEU A 36 0.00 9.44 -0.09
C LEU A 36 -1.03 9.17 1.01
N ARG A 37 -1.10 7.92 1.44
CA ARG A 37 -1.91 7.46 2.55
C ARG A 37 -1.03 6.91 3.66
N ALA A 38 -1.33 7.29 4.89
CA ALA A 38 -0.72 6.71 6.07
C ALA A 38 -1.10 5.23 6.23
N ALA A 39 -0.09 4.39 6.49
CA ALA A 39 -0.23 2.95 6.51
C ALA A 39 0.74 2.29 7.50
N HIS A 40 0.35 1.18 8.12
CA HIS A 40 1.33 0.31 8.77
C HIS A 40 2.19 -0.41 7.74
N ARG A 41 3.46 -0.67 8.07
CA ARG A 41 4.40 -1.44 7.25
C ARG A 41 3.83 -2.77 6.75
N ARG A 42 3.21 -3.56 7.65
CA ARG A 42 2.56 -4.83 7.31
C ARG A 42 1.39 -4.65 6.35
N CYS A 43 0.59 -3.61 6.55
CA CYS A 43 -0.57 -3.32 5.69
C CYS A 43 -0.12 -2.89 4.28
N ASN A 44 0.88 -2.03 4.21
CA ASN A 44 1.48 -1.57 2.96
C ASN A 44 2.10 -2.76 2.19
N SER A 45 2.91 -3.57 2.86
CA SER A 45 3.50 -4.79 2.27
C SER A 45 2.45 -5.77 1.75
N ARG A 46 1.37 -6.00 2.51
CA ARG A 46 0.25 -6.86 2.08
C ARG A 46 -0.50 -6.33 0.87
N ARG A 47 -0.66 -5.00 0.77
CA ARG A 47 -1.31 -4.35 -0.37
C ARG A 47 -0.50 -4.58 -1.64
N GLY A 48 0.81 -4.33 -1.57
CA GLY A 48 1.71 -4.41 -2.73
C GLY A 48 1.30 -3.43 -3.83
N ASN A 49 1.43 -3.85 -5.08
CA ASN A 49 1.13 -3.02 -6.25
C ASN A 49 -0.38 -2.94 -6.58
N ARG A 50 -1.29 -3.22 -5.64
CA ARG A 50 -2.73 -3.22 -5.92
C ARG A 50 -3.31 -1.82 -5.73
N ALA A 51 -4.01 -1.31 -6.74
CA ALA A 51 -4.66 0.00 -6.76
C ALA A 51 -6.16 -0.09 -6.40
N ASN A 52 -6.72 -1.29 -6.26
CA ASN A 52 -8.18 -1.54 -6.20
C ASN A 52 -8.91 -0.97 -7.43
N THR A 53 -8.22 -0.89 -8.56
CA THR A 53 -8.81 -0.50 -9.84
C THR A 53 -9.60 -1.68 -10.41
N GLN A 54 -10.55 -1.43 -11.33
CA GLN A 54 -11.28 -2.48 -12.04
C GLN A 54 -10.35 -3.57 -12.62
N ALA A 55 -9.16 -3.18 -13.10
CA ALA A 55 -8.14 -4.09 -13.62
C ALA A 55 -7.56 -5.06 -12.57
N ASP A 56 -7.55 -4.70 -11.28
CA ASP A 56 -7.16 -5.63 -10.21
C ASP A 56 -8.24 -6.67 -9.89
N LEU A 57 -9.50 -6.35 -10.22
CA LEU A 57 -10.64 -7.23 -9.96
C LEU A 57 -10.84 -8.27 -11.06
N ILE A 58 -10.21 -8.08 -12.23
CA ILE A 58 -10.27 -9.02 -13.33
C ILE A 58 -9.10 -9.99 -13.17
N PRO A 59 -9.32 -11.24 -12.71
CA PRO A 59 -8.25 -12.21 -12.62
C PRO A 59 -7.71 -12.49 -14.02
N THR A 60 -6.38 -12.44 -14.17
CA THR A 60 -5.72 -12.97 -15.36
C THR A 60 -5.92 -14.48 -15.42
N THR A 61 -6.19 -15.01 -16.62
CA THR A 61 -6.34 -16.46 -16.86
C THR A 61 -4.99 -17.20 -16.88
N ARG A 62 -3.87 -16.49 -16.76
CA ARG A 62 -2.53 -17.10 -16.72
C ARG A 62 -2.15 -17.51 -15.30
N GLU A 63 -1.85 -18.79 -15.13
CA GLU A 63 -1.15 -19.34 -13.98
C GLU A 63 0.37 -19.15 -14.20
N TRP A 64 1.06 -18.57 -13.22
CA TRP A 64 2.52 -18.40 -13.20
C TRP A 64 3.10 -19.21 -12.04
#